data_AF-A0A939GUN0-F1
#
_entry.id   AF-A0A939GUN0-F1
#
_cell.length_a   1.000
_cell.length_b   1.000
_cell.length_c   1.000
_cell.angle_alpha   90.00
_cell.angle_beta   90.00
_cell.angle_gamma   90.00
#
_symmetry.space_group_name_H-M   'P 1'
#
loop_
_entity.id
_entity.type
_entity.pdbx_description
1 polymer ?
#
loop_
_entity_poly.entity_id
_entity_poly.type
_entity_poly.pdbx_seq_one_letter_code
_entity_poly.pdbx_strand_id
1 'polypeptide(L)' 'MDSPTAPPSAFLPADWSAAPGPQWRWLAQDADGQWFWYRTEPQLGWAGGVWRSNSRNQQLAGRGAPNPNWAQSLQTRPE' A
#
# COMPACT_ATOMS: atom_id res chain seq x y z
N MET A 1 -5.36 27.24 -23.33
CA MET A 1 -5.88 27.12 -21.96
C MET A 1 -5.76 25.64 -21.66
N ASP A 2 -4.61 25.21 -21.20
CA ASP A 2 -4.31 23.79 -21.05
C ASP A 2 -3.79 23.60 -19.64
N SER A 3 -4.74 23.47 -18.71
CA SER A 3 -4.45 22.97 -17.38
C SER A 3 -3.92 21.55 -17.55
N PRO A 4 -2.71 21.20 -17.07
CA PRO A 4 -2.36 19.80 -16.96
C PRO A 4 -3.31 19.21 -15.90
N THR A 5 -4.29 18.44 -16.35
CA THR A 5 -5.04 17.52 -15.49
C THR A 5 -4.01 16.63 -14.83
N ALA A 6 -3.63 16.96 -13.59
CA ALA A 6 -2.81 16.09 -12.79
C ALA A 6 -3.52 14.73 -12.74
N PRO A 7 -2.84 13.61 -13.05
CA PRO A 7 -3.45 12.30 -12.85
C PRO A 7 -3.93 12.23 -11.39
N PRO A 8 -5.05 11.55 -11.09
CA PRO A 8 -5.52 11.39 -9.71
C PRO A 8 -4.33 10.91 -8.90
N SER A 9 -3.94 11.69 -7.89
CA SER A 9 -2.69 11.54 -7.14
C SER A 9 -2.43 10.07 -6.84
N ALA A 10 -1.53 9.47 -7.62
CA ALA A 10 -1.17 8.08 -7.40
C ALA A 10 -0.62 8.00 -5.98
N PHE A 11 -1.14 7.06 -5.18
CA PHE A 11 -0.66 6.89 -3.82
C PHE A 11 0.85 6.67 -3.84
N LEU A 12 1.60 7.58 -3.23
CA LEU A 12 3.05 7.47 -3.11
C LEU A 12 3.37 6.67 -1.86
N PRO A 13 3.93 5.46 -1.99
CA PRO A 13 4.15 4.58 -0.85
C PRO A 13 5.19 5.09 0.18
N ALA A 14 5.89 6.18 -0.13
CA ALA A 14 6.82 6.82 0.79
C ALA A 14 6.15 7.78 1.79
N ASP A 15 4.88 8.14 1.62
CA ASP A 15 4.21 9.09 2.52
C ASP A 15 3.62 8.41 3.76
N TRP A 16 4.48 8.12 4.74
CA TRP A 16 4.12 7.52 6.03
C TRP A 16 3.34 8.47 6.95
N SER A 17 3.19 9.75 6.61
CA SER A 17 2.38 10.70 7.38
C SER A 17 0.88 10.39 7.28
N ALA A 18 0.47 9.73 6.19
CA ALA A 18 -0.89 9.27 5.95
C ALA A 18 -1.26 7.97 6.68
N ALA A 19 -0.31 7.34 7.40
CA ALA A 19 -0.59 6.13 8.17
C ALA A 19 -1.52 6.46 9.37
N PRO A 20 -2.50 5.60 9.73
CA PRO A 20 -3.49 5.94 10.76
C PRO A 20 -2.94 6.04 12.19
N GLY A 21 -1.65 5.80 12.40
CA GLY A 21 -1.01 5.84 13.70
C GLY A 21 0.39 5.20 13.71
N PRO A 22 1.16 5.36 14.80
CA PRO A 22 2.53 4.85 14.90
C PRO A 22 2.62 3.32 14.84
N GLN A 23 1.57 2.59 15.22
CA GLN A 23 1.52 1.13 15.17
C GLN A 23 1.46 0.56 13.73
N TRP A 24 1.13 1.38 12.73
CA TRP A 24 1.05 0.96 11.33
C TRP A 24 2.44 1.06 10.70
N ARG A 25 3.22 -0.01 10.85
CA ARG A 25 4.64 -0.02 10.46
C ARG A 25 4.92 -0.71 9.13
N TRP A 26 3.91 -1.28 8.48
CA TRP A 26 4.08 -1.97 7.21
C TRP A 26 3.14 -1.38 6.17
N LEU A 27 3.59 -1.37 4.92
CA LEU A 27 2.85 -0.93 3.77
C LEU A 27 3.14 -1.86 2.61
N ALA A 28 2.12 -2.32 1.91
CA ALA A 28 2.30 -3.14 0.72
C ALA A 28 1.24 -2.84 -0.33
N GLN A 29 1.58 -3.16 -1.57
CA GLN A 29 0.71 -3.07 -2.72
C GLN A 29 0.29 -4.46 -3.16
N ASP A 30 -0.99 -4.62 -3.42
CA ASP A 30 -1.55 -5.79 -4.08
C ASP A 30 -1.34 -5.70 -5.60
N ALA A 31 -1.46 -6.82 -6.30
CA ALA A 31 -1.21 -6.94 -7.73
C ALA A 31 -2.08 -6.00 -8.58
N ASP A 32 -3.30 -5.71 -8.11
CA ASP A 32 -4.28 -4.83 -8.76
C ASP A 32 -4.04 -3.33 -8.54
N GLY A 33 -3.02 -3.01 -7.73
CA GLY A 33 -2.59 -1.66 -7.44
C GLY A 33 -3.15 -1.07 -6.15
N GLN A 34 -3.98 -1.78 -5.39
CA GLN A 34 -4.43 -1.32 -4.07
C GLN A 34 -3.26 -1.31 -3.07
N TRP A 35 -3.19 -0.25 -2.25
CA TRP A 35 -2.21 -0.13 -1.17
C TRP A 35 -2.88 -0.29 0.18
N PHE A 36 -2.21 -0.99 1.09
CA PHE A 36 -2.69 -1.22 2.44
C PHE A 36 -1.61 -0.96 3.48
N TRP A 37 -1.99 -0.27 4.55
CA TRP A 37 -1.23 -0.20 5.79
C TRP A 37 -1.47 -1.46 6.61
N TYR A 38 -0.44 -1.92 7.33
CA TYR A 38 -0.54 -3.00 8.30
C TYR A 38 0.11 -2.69 9.65
N ARG A 39 -0.47 -3.24 10.72
CA ARG A 39 0.05 -3.17 12.11
C ARG A 39 0.92 -4.37 12.51
N THR A 40 0.92 -5.40 11.69
CA THR A 40 1.76 -6.58 11.79
C THR A 40 2.27 -6.89 10.40
N GLU A 41 3.41 -7.54 10.30
CA GLU A 41 3.94 -7.96 9.00
C GLU A 41 2.90 -8.82 8.25
N PRO A 42 2.48 -8.43 7.03
CA PRO A 42 1.51 -9.19 6.26
C PRO A 42 2.17 -10.41 5.61
N GLN A 43 1.37 -11.42 5.34
CA GLN A 43 1.78 -12.63 4.64
C GLN A 43 1.49 -12.52 3.15
N LEU A 44 2.39 -13.08 2.35
CA LEU A 44 2.30 -13.06 0.91
C LEU A 44 1.32 -14.12 0.40
N GLY A 45 0.22 -13.67 -0.23
CA GLY A 45 -0.82 -14.52 -0.81
C GLY A 45 -0.69 -14.65 -2.32
N TRP A 46 0.29 -15.42 -2.81
CA TRP A 46 0.62 -15.55 -4.25
C TRP A 46 -0.58 -15.88 -5.15
N ALA A 47 -1.42 -16.85 -4.77
CA ALA A 47 -2.56 -17.25 -5.58
C ALA A 47 -3.64 -16.16 -5.73
N GLY A 48 -3.69 -15.21 -4.77
CA GLY A 48 -4.65 -14.12 -4.79
C GLY A 48 -4.09 -12.80 -5.30
N GLY A 49 -2.77 -12.69 -5.50
CA GLY A 49 -2.14 -11.42 -5.87
C GLY A 49 -2.20 -10.38 -4.75
N VAL A 50 -2.19 -10.79 -3.48
CA VAL A 50 -2.46 -9.89 -2.34
C VAL A 50 -1.52 -10.12 -1.15
N TRP A 51 -1.28 -9.06 -0.38
CA TRP A 51 -0.72 -9.11 0.96
C TRP A 51 -1.83 -9.19 1.99
N ARG A 52 -1.79 -10.21 2.86
CA ARG A 52 -2.86 -10.46 3.84
C ARG A 52 -2.41 -10.34 5.28
N SER A 53 -3.27 -9.73 6.08
CA SER A 53 -3.24 -9.81 7.53
C SER A 53 -4.67 -9.99 8.04
N ASN A 54 -4.83 -10.14 9.35
CA ASN A 54 -6.14 -10.08 9.97
C ASN A 54 -6.78 -8.70 9.69
N SER A 55 -8.08 -8.62 9.43
CA SER A 55 -8.75 -7.38 8.98
C SER A 55 -8.56 -6.20 9.93
N ARG A 56 -8.48 -6.45 11.24
CA ARG A 56 -8.16 -5.43 12.27
C ARG A 56 -6.75 -4.83 12.16
N ASN A 57 -5.84 -5.51 11.48
CA ASN A 57 -4.45 -5.13 11.27
C ASN A 57 -4.21 -4.64 9.84
N GLN A 58 -5.25 -4.44 9.02
CA GLN A 58 -5.16 -4.03 7.62
C GLN A 58 -6.08 -2.82 7.39
N GLN A 59 -5.58 -1.80 6.71
CA GLN A 59 -6.38 -0.63 6.33
C GLN A 59 -5.97 -0.11 4.95
N LEU A 60 -6.96 0.19 4.11
CA LEU A 60 -6.73 0.75 2.78
C LEU A 60 -5.99 2.09 2.92
N ALA A 61 -4.84 2.20 2.26
CA ALA A 61 -4.02 3.39 2.21
C ALA A 61 -4.34 4.25 0.97
N GLY A 62 -4.62 3.58 -0.15
CA GLY A 62 -4.91 4.24 -1.42
C GLY A 62 -4.83 3.28 -2.59
N ARG A 63 -4.70 3.84 -3.79
CA ARG A 63 -4.59 3.07 -5.03
C ARG A 63 -3.53 3.69 -5.94
N GLY A 64 -2.68 2.83 -6.49
CA GLY A 64 -1.73 3.15 -7.55
C GLY A 64 -2.04 2.35 -8.82
N ALA A 65 -1.11 2.38 -9.77
CA ALA A 65 -1.16 1.50 -10.93
C ALA A 65 -0.93 0.02 -10.51
N PRO A 66 -1.50 -0.95 -11.24
CA PRO A 66 -1.18 -2.37 -11.08
C PRO A 66 0.33 -2.60 -11.15
N ASN A 67 0.85 -3.46 -10.27
CA ASN A 67 2.29 -3.66 -10.12
C ASN A 67 2.65 -5.13 -10.39
N PRO A 68 3.38 -5.46 -11.47
CA PRO A 68 3.80 -6.83 -11.74
C PRO A 68 4.77 -7.38 -10.67
N ASN A 69 5.46 -6.50 -9.95
CA ASN A 69 6.39 -6.83 -8.86
C ASN A 69 5.78 -6.59 -7.47
N TRP A 70 4.45 -6.64 -7.35
CA TRP A 70 3.71 -6.41 -6.10
C TRP A 70 4.21 -7.25 -4.92
N ALA A 71 4.70 -8.47 -5.18
CA ALA A 71 5.27 -9.37 -4.17
C ALA A 71 6.57 -8.85 -3.54
N GLN A 72 7.16 -7.79 -4.09
CA GLN A 72 8.35 -7.11 -3.55
C GLN A 72 8.00 -5.71 -3.01
N SER A 73 6.72 -5.34 -2.99
CA SER A 73 6.27 -3.98 -2.60
C SER A 73 6.23 -3.74 -1.09
N LEU A 74 6.38 -4.79 -0.27
CA LEU A 74 6.34 -4.68 1.18
C LEU A 74 7.46 -3.76 1.68
N GLN A 75 7.05 -2.70 2.35
CA GLN A 75 7.92 -1.70 2.95
C GLN A 75 7.62 -1.60 4.44
N THR A 76 8.67 -1.32 5.21
CA THR A 76 8.57 -0.99 6.62
C THR A 76 8.74 0.51 6.82
N ARG A 77 8.02 1.06 7.81
CA ARG A 77 8.14 2.46 8.19
C ARG A 77 9.60 2.74 8.60
N PRO A 78 10.24 3.78 8.04
CA PRO A 78 11.57 4.19 8.47
C PRO A 78 11.52 4.67 9.93
N GLU A 79 12.62 4.49 10.65
CA GLU A 79 12.83 5.00 12.02
C GLU A 79 13.00 6.53 12.01
#